data_AF-A0A3P3ZMU8-F1
#
_entry.id   AF-A0A3P3ZMU8-F1
#
_cell.length_a   1.000
_cell.length_b   1.000
_cell.length_c   1.000
_cell.angle_alpha   90.00
_cell.angle_beta   90.00
_cell.angle_gamma   90.00
#
_symmetry.space_group_name_H-M   'P 1'
#
loop_
_entity.id
_entity.type
_entity.pdbx_description
1 polymer ?
#
loop_
_entity_poly.entity_id
_entity_poly.type
_entity_poly.pdbx_seq_one_letter_code
_entity_poly.pdbx_strand_id
1 'polypeptide(L)' 'MRIPLKMSYDHGGRSAQGRFILKRNDFGVGDGTWSATDTVADEVTVDYRFTLIP' A
#
# COMPACT_ATOMS: atom_id res chain seq x y z
N MET A 1 -6.55 8.99 -4.98
CA MET A 1 -5.52 8.98 -3.90
C MET A 1 -4.15 9.24 -4.52
N ARG A 2 -3.28 10.04 -3.89
CA ARG A 2 -1.87 10.22 -4.29
C ARG A 2 -0.99 9.78 -3.12
N ILE A 3 -0.04 8.89 -3.37
CA ILE A 3 0.85 8.35 -2.33
C ILE A 3 2.27 8.88 -2.56
N PRO A 4 2.91 9.53 -1.57
CA PRO A 4 4.28 9.98 -1.69
C PRO A 4 5.22 8.76 -1.67
N LEU A 5 6.02 8.61 -2.72
CA LEU A 5 7.05 7.57 -2.81
C LEU A 5 8.37 8.07 -2.23
N LYS A 6 8.93 7.35 -1.26
CA LYS A 6 10.33 7.57 -0.86
C LYS A 6 11.25 6.78 -1.78
N MET A 7 12.20 7.49 -2.38
CA MET A 7 13.21 6.95 -3.28
C MET A 7 14.53 6.74 -2.54
N SER A 8 15.23 5.64 -2.81
CA SER A 8 16.57 5.35 -2.33
C SER A 8 17.48 4.97 -3.51
N TYR A 9 18.71 5.46 -3.47
CA TYR A 9 19.75 5.17 -4.46
C TYR A 9 20.83 4.32 -3.79
N ASP A 10 21.22 3.21 -4.41
CA ASP A 10 22.39 2.44 -4.01
C ASP A 10 23.39 2.30 -5.17
N HIS A 11 24.54 1.68 -4.89
CA HIS A 11 25.66 1.54 -5.83
C HIS A 11 25.40 0.59 -7.02
N GLY A 12 24.20 0.00 -7.15
CA GLY A 12 23.85 -0.92 -8.24
C GLY A 12 22.46 -0.69 -8.86
N GLY A 13 21.63 0.18 -8.30
CA GLY A 13 20.29 0.46 -8.83
C GLY A 13 19.53 1.57 -8.10
N ARG A 14 18.34 1.85 -8.62
CA ARG A 14 17.34 2.72 -7.99
C ARG A 14 16.34 1.83 -7.26
N SER A 15 15.95 2.18 -6.05
CA SER A 15 14.87 1.50 -5.32
C SER A 15 13.86 2.51 -4.78
N ALA A 16 12.60 2.09 -4.67
CA ALA A 16 11.54 2.88 -4.04
C ALA A 16 10.92 2.07 -2.91
N GLN A 17 10.86 2.63 -1.71
CA GLN A 17 10.42 1.91 -0.52
C GLN A 17 9.50 2.78 0.32
N GLY A 18 8.59 2.18 1.07
CA GLY A 18 7.76 2.92 2.00
C GLY A 18 6.50 2.19 2.39
N ARG A 19 5.56 2.98 2.92
CA ARG A 19 4.30 2.54 3.49
C ARG A 19 3.21 3.55 3.19
N PHE A 20 2.01 3.06 2.93
CA PHE A 20 0.80 3.87 2.96
C PHE A 20 -0.36 3.09 3.55
N ILE A 21 -1.40 3.81 3.98
CA ILE A 21 -2.65 3.23 4.47
C ILE A 21 -3.72 3.49 3.43
N LEU A 22 -4.53 2.48 3.13
CA LEU A 22 -5.74 2.60 2.31
C LEU A 22 -6.95 2.08 3.09
N LYS A 23 -8.16 2.44 2.65
CA LYS A 23 -9.39 1.81 3.12
C LYS A 23 -9.79 0.72 2.14
N ARG A 24 -9.95 -0.52 2.61
CA ARG A 24 -10.25 -1.66 1.73
C ARG A 24 -11.63 -1.53 1.07
N ASN A 25 -12.58 -0.89 1.77
CA ASN A 25 -13.94 -0.72 1.29
C ASN A 25 -14.02 0.27 0.11
N ASP A 26 -13.12 1.25 0.02
CA ASP A 26 -13.04 2.17 -1.12
C ASP A 26 -12.76 1.45 -2.46
N PHE A 27 -12.26 0.20 -2.40
CA PHE A 27 -11.89 -0.62 -3.56
C PHE A 27 -12.75 -1.90 -3.68
N GLY A 28 -13.80 -2.05 -2.86
CA GLY A 28 -14.67 -3.24 -2.88
C GLY A 28 -14.00 -4.52 -2.36
N VAL A 29 -12.91 -4.41 -1.58
CA VAL A 29 -12.19 -5.56 -1.04
C VAL A 29 -12.81 -6.02 0.27
N GLY A 30 -13.34 -7.25 0.27
CA GLY A 30 -14.08 -7.81 1.40
C GLY A 30 -15.50 -7.26 1.48
N ASP A 31 -16.25 -7.35 0.39
CA ASP A 31 -17.64 -6.86 0.29
C ASP A 31 -18.67 -7.82 0.92
N GLY A 32 -19.94 -7.41 0.93
CA GLY A 32 -21.05 -8.16 1.52
C GLY A 32 -20.94 -8.23 3.04
N THR A 33 -21.08 -9.42 3.62
CA THR A 33 -20.94 -9.64 5.07
C THR A 33 -19.57 -9.23 5.62
N TRP A 34 -18.54 -9.20 4.77
CA TRP A 34 -17.19 -8.80 5.16
C TRP A 34 -16.96 -7.29 5.11
N SER A 35 -17.93 -6.49 4.65
CA SER A 35 -17.80 -5.03 4.59
C SER A 35 -17.78 -4.38 5.98
N ALA A 36 -18.34 -5.06 6.98
CA ALA A 36 -18.37 -4.62 8.37
C ALA A 36 -16.96 -4.48 8.94
N THR A 37 -16.71 -3.35 9.61
CA THR A 37 -15.37 -2.94 10.07
C THR A 37 -15.12 -3.21 11.55
N ASP A 38 -16.13 -3.74 12.24
CA ASP A 38 -16.09 -4.15 13.65
C ASP A 38 -15.27 -5.43 13.87
N THR A 39 -15.29 -6.33 12.88
CA THR A 39 -14.57 -7.60 12.89
C THR A 39 -13.23 -7.48 12.15
N VAL A 40 -13.21 -6.80 11.01
CA VAL A 40 -12.00 -6.57 10.21
C VAL A 40 -11.89 -5.09 9.88
N ALA A 41 -10.86 -4.45 10.43
CA ALA A 41 -10.60 -3.03 10.22
C ALA A 41 -10.60 -2.65 8.73
N ASP A 42 -11.10 -1.45 8.43
CA ASP A 42 -11.11 -0.91 7.07
C ASP A 42 -9.72 -0.47 6.62
N GLU A 43 -8.92 0.03 7.56
CA GLU A 43 -7.57 0.51 7.29
C GLU A 43 -6.59 -0.64 7.06
N VAL A 44 -6.00 -0.66 5.87
CA VAL A 44 -4.99 -1.62 5.44
C VAL A 44 -3.67 -0.89 5.26
N THR A 45 -2.66 -1.35 5.99
CA THR A 45 -1.27 -0.91 5.78
C THR A 45 -0.66 -1.68 4.62
N VAL A 46 -0.16 -0.96 3.62
CA VAL A 46 0.56 -1.51 2.49
C VAL A 46 2.03 -1.09 2.59
N ASP A 47 2.89 -2.08 2.83
CA ASP A 47 4.34 -1.94 2.77
C ASP A 47 4.84 -2.28 1.36
N TYR A 48 5.67 -1.43 0.77
CA TYR A 48 6.18 -1.63 -0.58
C TYR A 48 7.71 -1.48 -0.66
N ARG A 49 8.30 -2.26 -1.57
CA ARG A 49 9.71 -2.19 -1.97
C ARG A 49 9.81 -2.56 -3.45
N PHE A 50 10.20 -1.59 -4.26
CA PHE A 50 10.43 -1.76 -5.69
C PHE A 50 11.91 -1.64 -6.01
N THR A 51 12.39 -2.50 -6.90
CA THR A 51 13.66 -2.34 -7.60
C THR A 51 13.36 -1.72 -8.96
N LEU A 52 13.98 -0.59 -9.26
CA LEU A 52 13.79 0.15 -10.50
C LEU A 52 14.91 -0.23 -11.46
N ILE A 53 14.55 -1.06 -12.43
CA ILE A 53 15.40 -1.51 -13.54
C ILE A 53 15.34 -0.44 -14.64
N PRO A 54 16.45 -0.10 -15.33
CA PRO A 54 16.46 0.87 -16.42
C PRO A 54 15.50 0.53 -17.56
#